data_AF-A0A7W1W7M8-F1
#
_entry.id   AF-A0A7W1W7M8-F1
#
_cell.length_a   1.000
_cell.length_b   1.000
_cell.length_c   1.000
_cell.angle_alpha   90.00
_cell.angle_beta   90.00
_cell.angle_gamma   90.00
#
_symmetry.space_group_name_H-M   'P 1'
#
loop_
_entity.id
_entity.type
_entity.pdbx_description
1 polymer ?
#
loop_
_entity_poly.entity_id
_entity_poly.type
_entity_poly.pdbx_seq_one_letter_code
_entity_poly.pdbx_strand_id
1 'polypeptide(L)'
;MKLIMIMRLQKINERFADEINDMETSEKPTNFWQTPIAVAFALALVKLFLFLLAGNSYGYFRDELYFLACAKHLAFGYPDHAPLSVFITKLSTSVFGDSLYAIRFLPALAGALRIVLTGLLVREFGGKHFATLLACLCVLIVPVYNAGDNLLSMNAYESLFWTGCALSYVWAIRRENPNYWLLFGALAGIGLMNKHSIV
;
A
#
# COMPACT_ATOMS: atom_id res chain seq x y z
N MET A 1 -62.43 24.28 -3.77
CA MET A 1 -61.31 24.21 -2.80
C MET A 1 -60.47 22.91 -2.91
N LYS A 2 -61.07 21.72 -3.06
CA LYS A 2 -60.33 20.43 -3.19
C LYS A 2 -59.41 20.32 -4.42
N LEU A 3 -59.83 20.82 -5.58
CA LEU A 3 -59.07 20.70 -6.83
C LEU A 3 -57.73 21.46 -6.80
N ILE A 4 -57.71 22.65 -6.20
CA ILE A 4 -56.51 23.50 -6.06
C ILE A 4 -55.47 22.83 -5.15
N MET A 5 -55.93 22.16 -4.09
CA MET A 5 -55.06 21.43 -3.17
C MET A 5 -54.42 20.20 -3.84
N ILE A 6 -55.17 19.47 -4.66
CA ILE A 6 -54.66 18.32 -5.43
C ILE A 6 -53.60 18.76 -6.44
N MET A 7 -53.87 19.83 -7.20
CA MET A 7 -52.88 20.36 -8.17
C MET A 7 -51.60 20.86 -7.47
N ARG A 8 -51.72 21.42 -6.27
CA ARG A 8 -50.56 21.89 -5.50
C ARG A 8 -49.72 20.73 -4.96
N LEU A 9 -50.36 19.65 -4.52
CA LEU A 9 -49.67 18.43 -4.06
C LEU A 9 -48.97 17.71 -5.22
N GLN A 10 -49.61 17.65 -6.39
CA GLN A 10 -49.00 17.03 -7.57
C GLN A 10 -47.75 17.78 -8.03
N LYS A 11 -47.79 19.12 -8.03
CA LYS A 11 -46.64 19.95 -8.37
C LYS A 11 -45.48 19.87 -7.36
N ILE A 12 -45.79 19.65 -6.08
CA ILE A 12 -44.79 19.38 -5.04
C ILE A 12 -44.15 18.00 -5.27
N ASN A 13 -44.94 17.00 -5.63
CA ASN A 13 -44.46 15.64 -5.87
C ASN A 13 -43.57 15.57 -7.13
N GLU A 14 -43.93 16.26 -8.20
CA GLU A 14 -43.11 16.38 -9.41
C GLU A 14 -41.77 17.06 -9.10
N ARG A 15 -41.79 18.17 -8.34
CA ARG A 15 -40.56 18.86 -7.92
C ARG A 15 -39.66 18.00 -7.03
N PHE A 16 -40.26 17.21 -6.13
CA PHE A 16 -39.51 16.29 -5.28
C PHE A 16 -38.89 15.14 -6.10
N ALA A 17 -39.61 14.63 -7.10
CA ALA A 17 -39.09 13.60 -8.00
C ALA A 17 -37.91 14.12 -8.82
N ASP A 18 -38.00 15.37 -9.31
CA ASP A 18 -36.91 16.02 -10.03
C ASP A 18 -35.67 16.25 -9.14
N GLU A 19 -35.86 16.70 -7.89
CA GLU A 19 -34.76 16.88 -6.92
C GLU A 19 -34.06 15.54 -6.58
N ILE A 20 -34.82 14.44 -6.46
CA ILE A 20 -34.25 13.10 -6.24
C ILE A 20 -33.46 12.63 -7.46
N ASN A 21 -33.97 12.86 -8.67
CA ASN A 21 -33.32 12.46 -9.92
C ASN A 21 -32.04 13.28 -10.18
N ASP A 22 -32.03 14.57 -9.80
CA ASP A 22 -30.85 15.44 -9.84
C ASP A 22 -29.79 15.01 -8.81
N MET A 23 -30.20 14.48 -7.64
CA MET A 23 -29.28 13.89 -6.66
C MET A 23 -28.68 12.57 -7.15
N GLU A 24 -29.46 11.70 -7.80
CA GLU A 24 -29.01 10.42 -8.33
C GLU A 24 -28.08 10.58 -9.55
N THR A 25 -28.28 11.62 -10.36
CA THR A 25 -27.47 11.89 -11.56
C THR A 25 -26.17 12.66 -11.28
N SER A 26 -25.99 13.21 -10.07
CA SER A 26 -24.78 13.97 -9.68
C SER A 26 -23.57 13.09 -9.32
N GLU A 27 -23.79 11.84 -8.88
CA GLU A 27 -22.71 10.87 -8.68
C GLU A 27 -22.24 10.28 -10.02
N LYS A 28 -21.58 11.11 -10.84
CA LYS A 28 -20.82 10.56 -11.97
C LYS A 28 -19.77 9.59 -11.42
N PRO A 29 -19.69 8.34 -11.91
CA PRO A 29 -18.65 7.42 -11.48
C PRO A 29 -17.30 8.06 -11.79
N THR A 30 -16.59 8.47 -10.76
CA THR A 30 -15.24 9.03 -10.93
C THR A 30 -14.38 7.91 -11.49
N ASN A 31 -13.93 8.05 -12.74
CA ASN A 31 -13.02 7.09 -13.34
C ASN A 31 -11.81 6.92 -12.41
N PHE A 32 -11.42 5.69 -12.12
CA PHE A 32 -10.26 5.39 -11.26
C PHE A 32 -9.02 6.22 -11.66
N TRP A 33 -8.81 6.37 -12.97
CA TRP A 33 -7.75 7.16 -13.59
C TRP A 33 -7.78 8.67 -13.28
N GLN A 34 -8.93 9.20 -12.88
CA GLN A 34 -9.11 10.60 -12.47
C GLN A 34 -8.91 10.78 -10.96
N THR A 35 -8.65 9.72 -10.20
CA THR A 35 -8.42 9.83 -8.76
C THR A 35 -6.94 10.07 -8.47
N PRO A 36 -6.60 10.79 -7.37
CA PRO A 36 -5.21 10.95 -6.94
C PRO A 36 -4.48 9.62 -6.75
N ILE A 37 -5.21 8.52 -6.49
CA ILE A 37 -4.62 7.19 -6.31
C ILE A 37 -3.97 6.65 -7.58
N ALA A 38 -4.49 7.00 -8.76
CA ALA A 38 -3.91 6.55 -10.02
C ALA A 38 -2.46 7.04 -10.18
N VAL A 39 -2.14 8.23 -9.64
CA VAL A 39 -0.79 8.77 -9.61
C VAL A 39 0.14 7.90 -8.75
N ALA A 40 -0.33 7.45 -7.58
CA ALA A 40 0.45 6.58 -6.71
C ALA A 40 0.71 5.22 -7.36
N PHE A 41 -0.28 4.63 -8.03
CA PHE A 41 -0.10 3.41 -8.81
C PHE A 41 0.88 3.59 -9.96
N ALA A 42 0.78 4.69 -10.72
CA ALA A 42 1.72 5.00 -11.79
C ALA A 42 3.17 5.09 -11.27
N LEU A 43 3.40 5.80 -10.16
CA LEU A 43 4.74 5.89 -9.55
C LEU A 43 5.23 4.56 -8.97
N ALA A 44 4.34 3.72 -8.43
CA ALA A 44 4.68 2.37 -7.99
C ALA A 44 5.12 1.50 -9.17
N LEU A 45 4.45 1.60 -10.33
CA LEU A 45 4.86 0.93 -11.56
C LEU A 45 6.20 1.45 -12.09
N VAL A 46 6.44 2.77 -12.03
CA VAL A 46 7.75 3.36 -12.36
C VAL A 46 8.83 2.76 -11.47
N LYS A 47 8.60 2.61 -10.16
CA LYS A 47 9.56 1.97 -9.25
C LYS A 47 9.91 0.55 -9.68
N LEU A 48 8.90 -0.27 -9.96
CA LEU A 48 9.10 -1.66 -10.40
C LEU A 48 9.84 -1.69 -11.74
N PHE A 49 9.52 -0.79 -12.66
CA PHE A 49 10.23 -0.66 -13.92
C PHE A 49 11.70 -0.30 -13.73
N LEU A 50 12.02 0.65 -12.85
CA LEU A 50 13.41 0.99 -12.50
C LEU A 50 14.14 -0.20 -11.88
N PHE A 51 13.48 -0.98 -11.02
CA PHE A 51 14.03 -2.22 -10.49
C PHE A 51 14.33 -3.24 -11.59
N LEU A 52 13.45 -3.41 -12.58
CA LEU A 52 13.70 -4.33 -13.70
C LEU A 52 14.90 -3.90 -14.56
N LEU A 53 15.16 -2.59 -14.65
CA LEU A 53 16.29 -2.06 -15.41
C LEU A 53 17.62 -2.12 -14.65
N ALA A 54 17.61 -1.84 -13.34
CA ALA A 54 18.83 -1.62 -12.54
C ALA A 54 19.05 -2.63 -11.40
N GLY A 55 18.06 -3.48 -11.09
CA GLY A 55 18.07 -4.35 -9.91
C GLY A 55 19.16 -5.43 -9.90
N ASN A 56 19.77 -5.70 -11.07
CA ASN A 56 20.83 -6.67 -11.25
C ASN A 56 22.19 -6.05 -11.64
N SER A 57 22.35 -4.72 -11.53
CA SER A 57 23.62 -4.06 -11.83
C SER A 57 24.75 -4.41 -10.85
N TYR A 58 24.41 -5.00 -9.70
CA TYR A 58 25.34 -5.41 -8.64
C TYR A 58 25.07 -6.85 -8.23
N GLY A 59 26.12 -7.61 -7.90
CA GLY A 59 26.01 -9.00 -7.46
C GLY A 59 25.35 -9.17 -6.08
N TYR A 60 25.44 -10.39 -5.52
CA TYR A 60 24.92 -10.70 -4.20
C TYR A 60 25.61 -9.88 -3.11
N PHE A 61 24.80 -9.26 -2.26
CA PHE A 61 25.26 -8.66 -1.03
C PHE A 61 25.40 -9.73 0.05
N ARG A 62 26.39 -9.57 0.94
CA ARG A 62 26.76 -10.62 1.93
C ARG A 62 25.56 -11.09 2.76
N ASP A 63 24.73 -10.15 3.19
CA ASP A 63 23.60 -10.48 4.07
C ASP A 63 22.50 -11.24 3.31
N GLU A 64 22.35 -11.06 2.00
CA GLU A 64 21.37 -11.78 1.18
C GLU A 64 21.71 -13.28 1.12
N LEU A 65 23.00 -13.62 1.09
CA LEU A 65 23.46 -15.01 1.14
C LEU A 65 23.11 -15.67 2.49
N TYR A 66 23.11 -14.91 3.58
CA TYR A 66 22.66 -15.40 4.88
C TYR A 66 21.16 -15.70 4.88
N PHE A 67 20.32 -14.79 4.38
CA PHE A 67 18.88 -15.04 4.23
C PHE A 67 18.59 -16.27 3.34
N LEU A 68 19.37 -16.47 2.27
CA LEU A 68 19.27 -17.65 1.40
C LEU A 68 19.66 -18.95 2.11
N ALA A 69 20.71 -18.94 2.92
CA ALA A 69 21.12 -20.09 3.72
C ALA A 69 20.05 -20.44 4.78
N CYS A 70 19.49 -19.43 5.44
CA CYS A 70 18.38 -19.59 6.37
C CYS A 70 17.11 -20.10 5.67
N ALA A 71 16.83 -19.67 4.43
CA ALA A 71 15.66 -20.14 3.67
C ALA A 71 15.72 -21.64 3.34
N LYS A 72 16.92 -22.23 3.31
CA LYS A 72 17.09 -23.70 3.19
C LYS A 72 16.77 -24.44 4.49
N HIS A 73 16.82 -23.76 5.63
CA HIS A 73 16.57 -24.30 6.97
C HIS A 73 15.54 -23.43 7.69
N LEU A 74 14.28 -23.52 7.26
CA LEU A 74 13.19 -22.74 7.86
C LEU A 74 13.07 -23.03 9.36
N ALA A 75 13.09 -21.97 10.15
CA ALA A 75 12.87 -21.99 11.59
C ALA A 75 11.89 -20.87 11.97
N PHE A 76 11.25 -21.00 13.14
CA PHE A 76 10.34 -19.98 13.67
C PHE A 76 11.06 -18.79 14.32
N GLY A 77 12.40 -18.77 14.26
CA GLY A 77 13.23 -17.66 14.72
C GLY A 77 14.71 -17.97 14.49
N TYR A 78 15.50 -16.94 14.23
CA TYR A 78 16.95 -17.02 14.06
C TYR A 78 17.64 -16.18 15.14
N PRO A 79 18.91 -16.44 15.47
CA PRO A 79 19.61 -15.71 16.54
C PRO A 79 19.58 -14.18 16.39
N ASP A 80 19.57 -13.69 15.15
CA ASP A 80 19.71 -12.25 14.87
C ASP A 80 18.42 -11.60 14.33
N HIS A 81 17.42 -12.40 13.92
CA HIS A 81 16.23 -11.88 13.25
C HIS A 81 15.03 -12.80 13.35
N ALA A 82 13.86 -12.18 13.19
CA ALA A 82 12.57 -12.85 13.20
C ALA A 82 12.31 -13.60 11.85
N PRO A 83 11.43 -14.62 11.82
CA PRO A 83 11.39 -15.60 10.74
C PRO A 83 10.76 -15.09 9.42
N LEU A 84 10.00 -13.99 9.43
CA LEU A 84 9.15 -13.63 8.29
C LEU A 84 9.97 -13.33 7.04
N SER A 85 11.07 -12.56 7.15
CA SER A 85 11.87 -12.22 5.97
C SER A 85 12.46 -13.46 5.32
N VAL A 86 12.87 -14.45 6.11
CA VAL A 86 13.38 -15.74 5.60
C VAL A 86 12.26 -16.57 4.97
N PHE A 87 11.06 -16.58 5.55
CA PHE A 87 9.91 -17.24 4.96
C PHE A 87 9.55 -16.61 3.60
N ILE A 88 9.57 -15.28 3.50
CA ILE A 88 9.37 -14.56 2.24
C ILE A 88 10.48 -14.92 1.23
N THR A 89 11.74 -14.99 1.64
CA THR A 89 12.85 -15.46 0.81
C THR A 89 12.57 -16.86 0.25
N LYS A 90 12.18 -17.80 1.12
CA LYS A 90 11.88 -19.18 0.72
C LYS A 90 10.71 -19.25 -0.25
N LEU A 91 9.67 -18.46 -0.04
CA LEU A 91 8.56 -18.35 -0.98
C LEU A 91 9.05 -17.83 -2.34
N SER A 92 9.87 -16.76 -2.33
CA SER A 92 10.41 -16.19 -3.57
C SER A 92 11.25 -17.19 -4.35
N THR A 93 12.18 -17.88 -3.68
CA THR A 93 13.06 -18.85 -4.34
C THR A 93 12.32 -20.09 -4.81
N SER A 94 11.25 -20.49 -4.12
CA SER A 94 10.43 -21.63 -4.54
C SER A 94 9.57 -21.32 -5.77
N VAL A 95 9.16 -20.06 -5.96
CA VAL A 95 8.29 -19.63 -7.08
C VAL A 95 9.10 -19.14 -8.28
N PHE A 96 10.13 -18.32 -8.04
CA PHE A 96 10.90 -17.62 -9.07
C PHE A 96 12.32 -18.15 -9.26
N GLY A 97 12.76 -19.11 -8.43
CA GLY A 97 14.11 -19.68 -8.44
C GLY A 97 15.16 -18.85 -7.70
N ASP A 98 16.42 -19.23 -7.85
CA ASP A 98 17.55 -18.63 -7.10
C ASP A 98 18.26 -17.51 -7.86
N SER A 99 17.57 -16.83 -8.79
CA SER A 99 18.16 -15.69 -9.50
C SER A 99 18.19 -14.43 -8.61
N LEU A 100 19.09 -13.49 -8.93
CA LEU A 100 19.17 -12.23 -8.19
C LEU A 100 17.86 -11.41 -8.31
N TYR A 101 17.22 -11.46 -9.48
CA TYR A 101 15.89 -10.88 -9.67
C TYR A 101 14.85 -11.54 -8.79
N ALA A 102 14.83 -12.88 -8.73
CA ALA A 102 13.87 -13.62 -7.93
C ALA A 102 13.94 -13.24 -6.45
N ILE A 103 15.15 -13.12 -5.88
CA ILE A 103 15.29 -12.80 -4.45
C ILE A 103 15.00 -11.32 -4.13
N ARG A 104 15.22 -10.41 -5.08
CA ARG A 104 15.01 -8.95 -4.90
C ARG A 104 13.65 -8.45 -5.38
N PHE A 105 12.89 -9.27 -6.10
CA PHE A 105 11.56 -8.89 -6.60
C PHE A 105 10.57 -8.57 -5.48
N LEU A 106 10.51 -9.39 -4.42
CA LEU A 106 9.59 -9.16 -3.30
C LEU A 106 9.98 -7.92 -2.45
N PRO A 107 11.27 -7.65 -2.15
CA PRO A 107 11.70 -6.36 -1.61
C PRO A 107 11.28 -5.16 -2.47
N ALA A 108 11.49 -5.24 -3.80
CA ALA A 108 11.13 -4.17 -4.72
C ALA A 108 9.60 -3.94 -4.76
N LEU A 109 8.82 -5.03 -4.72
CA LEU A 109 7.37 -5.00 -4.63
C LEU A 109 6.90 -4.37 -3.33
N ALA A 110 7.54 -4.67 -2.20
CA ALA A 110 7.22 -4.04 -0.92
C ALA A 110 7.43 -2.52 -0.98
N GLY A 111 8.54 -2.09 -1.59
CA GLY A 111 8.82 -0.67 -1.83
C GLY A 111 7.79 0.01 -2.76
N ALA A 112 7.27 -0.70 -3.76
CA ALA A 112 6.22 -0.20 -4.65
C ALA A 112 4.85 -0.10 -3.95
N LEU A 113 4.48 -1.12 -3.17
CA LEU A 113 3.26 -1.10 -2.36
C LEU A 113 3.28 0.04 -1.34
N ARG A 114 4.44 0.31 -0.75
CA ARG A 114 4.62 1.44 0.17
C ARG A 114 4.28 2.78 -0.46
N ILE A 115 4.63 3.00 -1.74
CA ILE A 115 4.25 4.21 -2.48
C ILE A 115 2.72 4.31 -2.60
N VAL A 116 2.04 3.20 -2.91
CA VAL A 116 0.57 3.16 -2.97
C VAL A 116 -0.04 3.50 -1.61
N LEU A 117 0.47 2.93 -0.52
CA LEU A 117 0.00 3.23 0.84
C LEU A 117 0.23 4.70 1.22
N THR A 118 1.36 5.30 0.81
CA THR A 118 1.59 6.74 0.97
C THR A 118 0.53 7.55 0.24
N GLY A 119 0.17 7.18 -1.00
CA GLY A 119 -0.90 7.84 -1.74
C GLY A 119 -2.27 7.72 -1.06
N LEU A 120 -2.57 6.56 -0.47
CA LEU A 120 -3.79 6.36 0.33
C LEU A 120 -3.80 7.27 1.57
N LEU A 121 -2.68 7.37 2.28
CA LEU A 121 -2.55 8.29 3.42
C LEU A 121 -2.80 9.74 3.01
N VAL A 122 -2.18 10.20 1.93
CA VAL A 122 -2.38 11.57 1.42
C VAL A 122 -3.84 11.84 1.09
N ARG A 123 -4.53 10.86 0.47
CA ARG A 123 -5.96 10.95 0.19
C ARG A 123 -6.78 11.06 1.47
N GLU A 124 -6.45 10.30 2.51
CA GLU A 124 -7.13 10.42 3.80
C GLU A 124 -6.96 11.83 4.38
N PHE A 125 -5.81 12.47 4.24
CA PHE A 125 -5.65 13.87 4.67
C PHE A 125 -6.26 14.91 3.72
N GLY A 126 -7.07 14.50 2.73
CA GLY A 126 -7.73 15.42 1.78
C GLY A 126 -6.81 15.93 0.67
N GLY A 127 -5.63 15.32 0.51
CA GLY A 127 -4.69 15.65 -0.55
C GLY A 127 -5.23 15.32 -1.95
N LYS A 128 -5.00 16.24 -2.89
CA LYS A 128 -5.36 16.07 -4.32
C LYS A 128 -4.18 15.52 -5.13
N HIS A 129 -4.24 15.60 -6.46
CA HIS A 129 -3.21 15.09 -7.36
C HIS A 129 -1.80 15.61 -7.06
N PHE A 130 -1.64 16.93 -6.88
CA PHE A 130 -0.32 17.53 -6.62
C PHE A 130 0.30 17.04 -5.31
N ALA A 131 -0.49 17.00 -4.23
CA ALA A 131 -0.02 16.50 -2.94
C ALA A 131 0.36 15.01 -3.01
N THR A 132 -0.43 14.21 -3.72
CA THR A 132 -0.17 12.77 -3.90
C THR A 132 1.09 12.55 -4.74
N LEU A 133 1.23 13.29 -5.84
CA LEU A 133 2.43 13.25 -6.69
C LEU A 133 3.67 13.60 -5.87
N LEU A 134 3.65 14.72 -5.13
CA LEU A 134 4.78 15.18 -4.36
C LEU A 134 5.20 14.17 -3.28
N ALA A 135 4.25 13.69 -2.47
CA ALA A 135 4.54 12.73 -1.41
C ALA A 135 5.07 11.39 -1.96
N CYS A 136 4.40 10.84 -2.97
CA CYS A 136 4.83 9.59 -3.61
C CYS A 136 6.17 9.73 -4.31
N LEU A 137 6.46 10.89 -4.93
CA LEU A 137 7.74 11.17 -5.57
C LEU A 137 8.87 11.25 -4.53
N CYS A 138 8.67 11.93 -3.40
CA CYS A 138 9.63 11.94 -2.30
C CYS A 138 9.96 10.52 -1.80
N VAL A 139 8.93 9.69 -1.63
CA VAL A 139 9.04 8.29 -1.19
C VAL A 139 9.73 7.41 -2.24
N LEU A 140 9.55 7.72 -3.54
CA LEU A 140 10.19 7.04 -4.66
C LEU A 140 11.69 7.33 -4.75
N ILE A 141 12.11 8.59 -4.59
CA ILE A 141 13.50 9.00 -4.86
C ILE A 141 14.43 8.92 -3.65
N VAL A 142 13.90 8.78 -2.43
CA VAL A 142 14.73 8.87 -1.22
C VAL A 142 15.76 7.71 -1.19
N PRO A 143 17.05 8.00 -0.96
CA PRO A 143 18.10 6.98 -1.09
C PRO A 143 17.97 5.82 -0.11
N VAL A 144 17.56 6.08 1.14
CA VAL A 144 17.47 5.04 2.18
C VAL A 144 16.49 3.92 1.79
N TYR A 145 15.36 4.26 1.18
CA TYR A 145 14.41 3.26 0.71
C TYR A 145 14.88 2.61 -0.58
N ASN A 146 15.53 3.33 -1.49
CA ASN A 146 16.10 2.69 -2.68
C ASN A 146 17.18 1.67 -2.33
N ALA A 147 18.04 1.98 -1.35
CA ALA A 147 19.05 1.02 -0.88
C ALA A 147 18.40 -0.20 -0.22
N GLY A 148 17.37 0.00 0.61
CA GLY A 148 16.66 -1.09 1.28
C GLY A 148 15.84 -1.97 0.33
N ASP A 149 15.07 -1.37 -0.57
CA ASP A 149 14.11 -2.07 -1.44
C ASP A 149 14.81 -2.85 -2.58
N ASN A 150 16.10 -2.59 -2.85
CA ASN A 150 16.92 -3.33 -3.83
C ASN A 150 17.75 -4.45 -3.21
N LEU A 151 17.67 -4.66 -1.90
CA LEU A 151 18.39 -5.73 -1.20
C LEU A 151 17.42 -6.66 -0.51
N LEU A 152 17.72 -7.96 -0.55
CA LEU A 152 16.98 -8.92 0.27
C LEU A 152 17.35 -8.71 1.75
N SER A 153 16.49 -7.99 2.47
CA SER A 153 16.63 -7.73 3.90
C SER A 153 15.27 -7.48 4.55
N MET A 154 15.19 -7.72 5.86
CA MET A 154 14.05 -7.32 6.69
C MET A 154 13.71 -5.82 6.59
N ASN A 155 14.71 -4.97 6.30
CA ASN A 155 14.54 -3.52 6.21
C ASN A 155 13.62 -3.09 5.05
N ALA A 156 13.58 -3.85 3.95
CA ALA A 156 12.71 -3.54 2.81
C ALA A 156 11.22 -3.58 3.20
N TYR A 157 10.86 -4.57 4.03
CA TYR A 157 9.46 -4.79 4.44
C TYR A 157 9.05 -3.94 5.64
N GLU A 158 9.99 -3.56 6.51
CA GLU A 158 9.72 -2.77 7.72
C GLU A 158 8.97 -1.47 7.40
N SER A 159 9.44 -0.74 6.40
CA SER A 159 8.81 0.53 6.01
C SER A 159 7.40 0.34 5.45
N LEU A 160 7.11 -0.79 4.79
CA LEU A 160 5.77 -1.14 4.33
C LEU A 160 4.83 -1.39 5.51
N PHE A 161 5.27 -2.17 6.51
CA PHE A 161 4.46 -2.47 7.70
C PHE A 161 4.14 -1.20 8.48
N TRP A 162 5.11 -0.33 8.73
CA TRP A 162 4.87 0.94 9.43
C TRP A 162 3.89 1.84 8.68
N THR A 163 4.02 1.97 7.36
CA THR A 163 3.06 2.78 6.57
C THR A 163 1.65 2.16 6.60
N GLY A 164 1.54 0.82 6.57
CA GLY A 164 0.27 0.12 6.73
C GLY A 164 -0.36 0.31 8.10
N CYS A 165 0.44 0.25 9.18
CA CYS A 165 0.01 0.56 10.53
C CYS A 165 -0.49 2.00 10.63
N ALA A 166 0.26 2.97 10.11
CA ALA A 166 -0.16 4.37 10.09
C ALA A 166 -1.49 4.58 9.34
N LEU A 167 -1.67 3.94 8.19
CA LEU A 167 -2.92 4.00 7.43
C LEU A 167 -4.09 3.37 8.20
N SER A 168 -3.87 2.21 8.82
CA SER A 168 -4.88 1.53 9.62
C SER A 168 -5.31 2.36 10.83
N TYR A 169 -4.35 3.01 11.49
CA TYR A 169 -4.61 3.96 12.58
C TYR A 169 -5.48 5.14 12.11
N VAL A 170 -5.12 5.75 10.98
CA VAL A 170 -5.92 6.85 10.40
C VAL A 170 -7.33 6.39 10.05
N TRP A 171 -7.49 5.20 9.46
CA TRP A 171 -8.80 4.64 9.16
C TRP A 171 -9.63 4.34 10.42
N ALA A 172 -9.00 3.81 11.47
CA ALA A 172 -9.68 3.52 12.72
C ALA A 172 -10.30 4.77 13.34
N ILE A 173 -9.56 5.88 13.32
CA ILE A 173 -10.04 7.16 13.86
C ILE A 173 -11.09 7.79 12.94
N ARG A 174 -10.81 7.92 11.64
CA ARG A 174 -11.65 8.70 10.73
C ARG A 174 -12.93 8.02 10.32
N ARG A 175 -12.95 6.68 10.32
CA ARG A 175 -14.11 5.88 9.89
C ARG A 175 -14.89 5.31 11.08
N GLU A 176 -14.44 5.58 12.31
CA GLU A 176 -15.05 5.12 13.56
C GLU A 176 -15.34 3.60 13.58
N ASN A 177 -14.51 2.82 12.88
CA ASN A 177 -14.71 1.39 12.71
C ASN A 177 -13.61 0.61 13.46
N PRO A 178 -13.97 -0.18 14.48
CA PRO A 178 -13.00 -0.89 15.31
C PRO A 178 -12.21 -1.97 14.57
N ASN A 179 -12.70 -2.45 13.42
CA ASN A 179 -12.01 -3.46 12.63
C ASN A 179 -10.64 -2.99 12.12
N TYR A 180 -10.44 -1.67 11.98
CA TYR A 180 -9.13 -1.13 11.59
C TYR A 180 -8.09 -1.20 12.72
N TRP A 181 -8.50 -1.29 13.99
CA TRP A 181 -7.58 -1.63 15.09
C TRP A 181 -7.11 -3.07 15.02
N LEU A 182 -7.99 -4.00 14.60
CA LEU A 182 -7.59 -5.39 14.33
C LEU A 182 -6.60 -5.46 13.16
N LEU A 183 -6.83 -4.68 12.10
CA LEU A 183 -5.89 -4.58 10.98
C LEU A 183 -4.54 -4.01 11.44
N PHE A 184 -4.54 -2.96 12.27
CA PHE A 184 -3.33 -2.41 12.88
C PHE A 184 -2.58 -3.49 13.67
N GLY A 185 -3.26 -4.19 14.58
CA GLY A 185 -2.68 -5.24 15.39
C GLY A 185 -2.12 -6.40 14.56
N ALA A 186 -2.81 -6.78 13.48
CA ALA A 186 -2.34 -7.80 12.55
C ALA A 186 -1.06 -7.36 11.81
N LEU A 187 -1.04 -6.12 11.29
CA LEU A 187 0.14 -5.58 10.60
C LEU A 187 1.34 -5.40 11.55
N ALA A 188 1.10 -4.92 12.77
CA ALA A 188 2.13 -4.80 13.80
C ALA A 188 2.65 -6.19 14.23
N GLY A 189 1.77 -7.17 14.43
CA GLY A 189 2.16 -8.54 14.77
C GLY A 189 2.98 -9.21 13.66
N ILE A 190 2.54 -9.10 12.40
CA ILE A 190 3.30 -9.60 11.25
C ILE A 190 4.63 -8.85 11.12
N GLY A 191 4.63 -7.54 11.32
CA GLY A 191 5.85 -6.74 11.29
C GLY A 191 6.82 -7.12 12.41
N LEU A 192 6.35 -7.45 13.61
CA LEU A 192 7.18 -7.98 14.71
C LEU A 192 7.88 -9.28 14.30
N MET A 193 7.17 -10.15 13.54
CA MET A 193 7.77 -11.36 12.96
C MET A 193 8.77 -11.07 11.84
N ASN A 194 8.84 -9.85 11.31
CA ASN A 194 9.83 -9.41 10.35
C ASN A 194 11.05 -8.79 11.03
N LYS A 195 10.83 -7.85 11.94
CA LYS A 195 11.88 -7.14 12.65
C LYS A 195 11.38 -6.63 14.00
N HIS A 196 12.19 -6.80 15.04
CA HIS A 196 11.80 -6.48 16.41
C HIS A 196 11.58 -4.98 16.66
N SER A 197 12.06 -4.09 15.79
CA SER A 197 11.82 -2.64 15.86
C SER A 197 10.39 -2.22 15.52
N ILE A 198 9.48 -3.17 15.23
CA ILE A 198 8.06 -2.89 14.98
C ILE A 198 7.24 -2.61 16.27
N VAL A 199 7.84 -2.58 17.46
CA VAL A 199 7.15 -2.27 18.73
C VAL A 199 7.99 -1.37 19.62
#